data_AF-A0A3B8ZA34-F1
#
_entry.id   AF-A0A3B8ZA34-F1
#
_cell.length_a   1.000
_cell.length_b   1.000
_cell.length_c   1.000
_cell.angle_alpha   90.00
_cell.angle_beta   90.00
_cell.angle_gamma   90.00
#
_symmetry.space_group_name_H-M   'P 1'
#
loop_
_entity.id
_entity.type
_entity.pdbx_description
1 polymer ?
#
loop_
_entity_poly.entity_id
_entity_poly.type
_entity_poly.pdbx_seq_one_letter_code
_entity_poly.pdbx_strand_id
1 'polypeptide(L)'
;MLPMIQFVADKHEALVVGILVVFGLLEAALGCFANSKRNKVDLLVESINTVILMGLTKPLIVVLTLAILSRAIPWAEGSVSRWPFWFSLLLFLLVDDLLQYWYHRSAHEYKWLWKLHRAHHTATELGLLVSYRQAIYYYMLMPNIWWLGVYTFVGGGVPVAIGIVLKQLVIISSHSLITWDSFFHRHSALKPFLRIAERIVITPAFHHAHHAVSKVDGIGNPNGNFGNMFSIWDQIFGTATFVHAYPKEYGIPCDPQDNWQSQTFYPLIKSDKVGSELSRDYQWQATTVNEPAVLTLEPGDYLYCVCGHSKAQPFSDGSHHGTKFQPVRFSVTRKKEYRLCQCKLCAHAPFCDNSHLRSTKPSAT
;
A
#
# COMPACT_ATOMS: atom_id res chain seq x y z
N MET A 1 -21.80 -11.16 -28.15
CA MET A 1 -20.59 -11.19 -27.29
C MET A 1 -19.65 -12.25 -27.84
N LEU A 2 -18.34 -12.00 -27.95
CA LEU A 2 -17.39 -12.98 -28.51
C LEU A 2 -17.32 -14.23 -27.60
N PRO A 3 -17.32 -15.47 -28.14
CA PRO A 3 -17.28 -16.71 -27.33
C PRO A 3 -16.15 -16.74 -26.30
N MET A 4 -15.00 -16.18 -26.63
CA MET A 4 -13.84 -16.08 -25.72
C MET A 4 -14.12 -15.20 -24.50
N ILE A 5 -14.85 -14.09 -24.65
CA ILE A 5 -15.19 -13.20 -23.53
C ILE A 5 -16.09 -13.93 -22.54
N GLN A 6 -17.09 -14.65 -23.06
CA GLN A 6 -18.00 -15.43 -22.21
C GLN A 6 -17.26 -16.54 -21.47
N PHE A 7 -16.34 -17.25 -22.15
CA PHE A 7 -15.52 -18.28 -21.52
C PHE A 7 -14.71 -17.73 -20.33
N VAL A 8 -14.03 -16.58 -20.50
CA VAL A 8 -13.26 -15.96 -19.42
C VAL A 8 -14.18 -15.54 -18.28
N ALA A 9 -15.35 -14.97 -18.59
CA ALA A 9 -16.33 -14.59 -17.58
C ALA A 9 -16.85 -15.80 -16.77
N ASP A 10 -17.15 -16.92 -17.44
CA ASP A 10 -17.65 -18.13 -16.78
C ASP A 10 -16.57 -18.83 -15.92
N LYS A 11 -15.29 -18.59 -16.22
CA LYS A 11 -14.14 -19.23 -15.56
C LYS A 11 -13.30 -18.26 -14.72
N HIS A 12 -13.77 -17.03 -14.48
CA HIS A 12 -12.95 -15.98 -13.88
C HIS A 12 -12.35 -16.34 -12.51
N GLU A 13 -13.09 -17.05 -11.65
CA GLU A 13 -12.57 -17.52 -10.35
C GLU A 13 -11.41 -18.50 -10.52
N ALA A 14 -11.57 -19.49 -11.41
CA ALA A 14 -10.54 -20.46 -11.73
C ALA A 14 -9.31 -19.79 -12.37
N LEU A 15 -9.51 -18.74 -13.18
CA LEU A 15 -8.42 -17.96 -13.77
C LEU A 15 -7.67 -17.14 -12.71
N VAL A 16 -8.38 -16.53 -11.75
CA VAL A 16 -7.76 -15.82 -10.62
C VAL A 16 -6.90 -16.76 -9.78
N VAL A 17 -7.42 -17.94 -9.44
CA VAL A 17 -6.64 -18.98 -8.75
C VAL A 17 -5.48 -19.44 -9.63
N GLY A 18 -5.71 -19.62 -10.92
CA GLY A 18 -4.68 -19.98 -11.90
C GLY A 18 -3.53 -18.98 -11.95
N ILE A 19 -3.80 -17.67 -11.89
CA ILE A 19 -2.77 -16.63 -11.82
C ILE A 19 -1.89 -16.84 -10.58
N LEU A 20 -2.49 -17.07 -9.41
CA LEU A 20 -1.74 -17.32 -8.17
C LEU A 20 -0.88 -18.57 -8.27
N VAL A 21 -1.43 -19.66 -8.80
CA VAL A 21 -0.71 -20.93 -8.99
C VAL A 21 0.46 -20.74 -9.95
N VAL A 22 0.24 -20.09 -11.10
CA VAL A 22 1.29 -19.84 -12.09
C VAL A 22 2.42 -19.00 -11.50
N PHE A 23 2.11 -17.87 -10.86
CA PHE A 23 3.15 -17.04 -10.23
C PHE A 23 3.87 -17.79 -9.10
N GLY A 24 3.15 -18.56 -8.27
CA GLY A 24 3.76 -19.35 -7.20
C GLY A 24 4.69 -20.45 -7.74
N LEU A 25 4.31 -21.13 -8.81
CA LEU A 25 5.15 -22.12 -9.48
C LEU A 25 6.38 -21.46 -10.13
N LEU A 26 6.22 -20.28 -10.73
CA LEU A 26 7.34 -19.54 -11.31
C LEU A 26 8.31 -19.04 -10.24
N GLU A 27 7.81 -18.49 -9.12
CA GLU A 27 8.64 -18.09 -7.97
C GLU A 27 9.41 -19.29 -7.40
N ALA A 28 8.76 -20.46 -7.30
CA ALA A 28 9.43 -21.69 -6.88
C ALA A 28 10.49 -22.16 -7.88
N ALA A 29 10.17 -22.19 -9.18
CA ALA A 29 11.07 -22.62 -10.23
C ALA A 29 12.30 -21.71 -10.38
N LEU A 30 12.15 -20.40 -10.10
CA LEU A 30 13.23 -19.42 -10.09
C LEU A 30 14.01 -19.40 -8.76
N GLY A 31 13.65 -20.27 -7.81
CA GLY A 31 14.34 -20.38 -6.51
C GLY A 31 14.10 -19.19 -5.58
N CYS A 32 13.06 -18.38 -5.82
CA CYS A 32 12.77 -17.19 -5.02
C CYS A 32 12.54 -17.51 -3.54
N PHE A 33 12.07 -18.73 -3.21
CA PHE A 33 11.83 -19.14 -1.83
C PHE A 33 13.06 -19.67 -1.08
N ALA A 34 14.20 -19.92 -1.76
CA ALA A 34 15.37 -20.54 -1.14
C ALA A 34 15.96 -19.69 0.00
N ASN A 35 15.83 -18.36 -0.08
CA ASN A 35 16.32 -17.39 0.92
C ASN A 35 15.19 -16.48 1.44
N SER A 36 13.96 -17.00 1.48
CA SER A 36 12.79 -16.26 1.95
C SER A 36 13.01 -15.73 3.36
N LYS A 37 12.60 -14.47 3.59
CA LYS A 37 12.65 -13.82 4.91
C LYS A 37 11.37 -14.02 5.71
N ARG A 38 10.35 -14.66 5.12
CA ARG A 38 9.06 -14.92 5.77
C ARG A 38 9.20 -15.84 6.98
N ASN A 39 8.60 -15.43 8.09
CA ASN A 39 8.50 -16.23 9.30
C ASN A 39 7.12 -16.90 9.42
N LYS A 40 6.90 -17.66 10.50
CA LYS A 40 5.63 -18.37 10.74
C LYS A 40 4.43 -17.43 10.87
N VAL A 41 4.60 -16.25 11.49
CA VAL A 41 3.55 -15.24 11.61
C VAL A 41 3.17 -14.73 10.23
N ASP A 42 4.15 -14.50 9.36
CA ASP A 42 3.91 -14.05 8.00
C ASP A 42 3.05 -15.05 7.22
N LEU A 43 3.43 -16.32 7.24
CA LEU A 43 2.71 -17.39 6.56
C LEU A 43 1.28 -17.55 7.10
N LEU A 44 1.09 -17.41 8.42
CA LEU A 44 -0.24 -17.48 9.04
C LEU A 44 -1.12 -16.31 8.60
N VAL A 45 -0.64 -15.08 8.69
CA VAL A 45 -1.40 -13.87 8.29
C VAL A 45 -1.75 -13.95 6.80
N GLU A 46 -0.77 -14.26 5.94
CA GLU A 46 -0.96 -14.39 4.49
C GLU A 46 -2.00 -15.47 4.15
N SER A 47 -1.89 -16.66 4.75
CA SER A 47 -2.78 -17.78 4.43
C SER A 47 -4.19 -17.57 4.98
N ILE A 48 -4.31 -17.20 6.26
CA ILE A 48 -5.61 -17.00 6.93
C ILE A 48 -6.37 -15.85 6.26
N ASN A 49 -5.72 -14.73 6.00
CA ASN A 49 -6.39 -13.56 5.42
C ASN A 49 -6.80 -13.82 3.97
N THR A 50 -6.00 -14.58 3.20
CA THR A 50 -6.37 -15.01 1.85
C THR A 50 -7.65 -15.87 1.87
N VAL A 51 -7.70 -16.88 2.74
CA VAL A 51 -8.86 -17.77 2.86
C VAL A 51 -10.11 -17.01 3.31
N ILE A 52 -9.99 -16.13 4.32
CA ILE A 52 -11.13 -15.32 4.79
C ILE A 52 -11.59 -14.36 3.69
N LEU A 53 -10.67 -13.66 3.02
CA LEU A 53 -11.03 -12.71 1.97
C LEU A 53 -11.78 -13.39 0.82
N MET A 54 -11.21 -14.48 0.29
CA MET A 54 -11.75 -15.17 -0.88
C MET A 54 -12.99 -15.99 -0.55
N GLY A 55 -12.98 -16.71 0.58
CA GLY A 55 -14.04 -17.64 0.96
C GLY A 55 -15.21 -17.00 1.70
N LEU A 56 -15.01 -15.84 2.36
CA LEU A 56 -16.02 -15.22 3.20
C LEU A 56 -16.25 -13.74 2.89
N THR A 57 -15.24 -12.87 3.06
CA THR A 57 -15.44 -11.42 3.04
C THR A 57 -15.96 -10.92 1.69
N LYS A 58 -15.33 -11.30 0.57
CA LYS A 58 -15.75 -10.86 -0.76
C LYS A 58 -17.13 -11.41 -1.15
N PRO A 59 -17.41 -12.73 -1.04
CA PRO A 59 -18.75 -13.26 -1.30
C PRO A 59 -19.83 -12.61 -0.44
N LEU A 60 -19.55 -12.41 0.85
CA LEU A 60 -20.49 -11.76 1.77
C LEU A 60 -20.82 -10.33 1.33
N ILE A 61 -19.81 -9.51 0.99
CA ILE A 61 -20.03 -8.13 0.51
C ILE A 61 -20.88 -8.14 -0.76
N VAL A 62 -20.59 -9.02 -1.73
CA VAL A 62 -21.36 -9.09 -2.98
C VAL A 62 -22.80 -9.47 -2.70
N VAL A 63 -23.05 -10.53 -1.92
CA VAL A 63 -24.41 -10.97 -1.56
C VAL A 63 -25.18 -9.87 -0.81
N LEU A 64 -24.55 -9.22 0.17
CA LEU A 64 -25.16 -8.11 0.91
C LEU A 64 -25.50 -6.96 -0.01
N THR A 65 -24.58 -6.59 -0.91
CA THR A 65 -24.80 -5.51 -1.89
C THR A 65 -26.00 -5.83 -2.78
N LEU A 66 -26.07 -7.02 -3.37
CA LEU A 66 -27.20 -7.44 -4.19
C LEU A 66 -28.52 -7.43 -3.40
N ALA A 67 -28.51 -7.97 -2.16
CA ALA A 67 -29.69 -8.04 -1.30
C ALA A 67 -30.21 -6.65 -0.86
N ILE A 68 -29.30 -5.69 -0.65
CA ILE A 68 -29.63 -4.29 -0.33
C ILE A 68 -30.19 -3.60 -1.58
N LEU A 69 -29.49 -3.67 -2.71
CA LEU A 69 -29.86 -2.91 -3.91
C LEU A 69 -31.16 -3.41 -4.56
N SER A 70 -31.40 -4.72 -4.56
CA SER A 70 -32.67 -5.31 -5.02
C SER A 70 -33.89 -4.83 -4.22
N ARG A 71 -33.70 -4.41 -2.96
CA ARG A 71 -34.76 -3.82 -2.13
C ARG A 71 -34.83 -2.31 -2.26
N ALA A 72 -33.68 -1.64 -2.29
CA ALA A 72 -33.59 -0.19 -2.25
C ALA A 72 -33.87 0.45 -3.63
N ILE A 73 -33.35 -0.14 -4.70
CA ILE A 73 -33.41 0.39 -6.07
C ILE A 73 -33.59 -0.72 -7.12
N PRO A 74 -34.66 -1.54 -7.03
CA PRO A 74 -34.90 -2.64 -7.99
C PRO A 74 -34.96 -2.18 -9.45
N TRP A 75 -35.40 -0.95 -9.69
CA TRP A 75 -35.48 -0.36 -11.03
C TRP A 75 -34.12 -0.16 -11.71
N ALA A 76 -33.01 -0.17 -10.96
CA ALA A 76 -31.66 -0.03 -11.51
C ALA A 76 -31.03 -1.39 -11.89
N GLU A 77 -31.66 -2.50 -11.53
CA GLU A 77 -31.17 -3.84 -11.85
C GLU A 77 -31.07 -4.02 -13.37
N GLY A 78 -29.90 -4.47 -13.84
CA GLY A 78 -29.67 -4.67 -15.28
C GLY A 78 -29.65 -3.39 -16.13
N SER A 79 -29.67 -2.19 -15.53
CA SER A 79 -29.73 -0.91 -16.25
C SER A 79 -28.58 -0.65 -17.24
N VAL A 80 -27.40 -1.25 -17.03
CA VAL A 80 -26.25 -1.16 -17.93
C VAL A 80 -26.01 -2.42 -18.77
N SER A 81 -26.89 -3.42 -18.70
CA SER A 81 -26.74 -4.72 -19.40
C SER A 81 -26.59 -4.61 -20.92
N ARG A 82 -27.10 -3.51 -21.51
CA ARG A 82 -27.05 -3.25 -22.96
C ARG A 82 -25.92 -2.31 -23.39
N TRP A 83 -25.10 -1.85 -22.45
CA TRP A 83 -23.99 -0.95 -22.80
C TRP A 83 -22.95 -1.67 -23.66
N PRO A 84 -22.23 -0.94 -24.54
CA PRO A 84 -21.11 -1.51 -25.27
C PRO A 84 -20.08 -2.10 -24.31
N PHE A 85 -19.73 -3.37 -24.52
CA PHE A 85 -18.89 -4.14 -23.60
C PHE A 85 -17.59 -3.40 -23.21
N TRP A 86 -16.85 -2.87 -24.19
CA TRP A 86 -15.58 -2.19 -23.94
C TRP A 86 -15.74 -0.91 -23.12
N PHE A 87 -16.82 -0.16 -23.35
CA PHE A 87 -17.13 1.02 -22.56
C PHE A 87 -17.47 0.62 -21.12
N SER A 88 -18.29 -0.42 -20.93
CA SER A 88 -18.64 -0.92 -19.60
C SER A 88 -17.43 -1.47 -18.84
N LEU A 89 -16.55 -2.23 -19.51
CA LEU A 89 -15.30 -2.73 -18.94
C LEU A 89 -14.36 -1.59 -18.52
N LEU A 90 -14.17 -0.59 -19.39
CA LEU A 90 -13.30 0.54 -19.08
C LEU A 90 -13.84 1.36 -17.90
N LEU A 91 -15.15 1.63 -17.87
CA LEU A 91 -15.77 2.33 -16.75
C LEU A 91 -15.62 1.53 -15.46
N PHE A 92 -15.89 0.23 -15.49
CA PHE A 92 -15.71 -0.65 -14.33
C PHE A 92 -14.28 -0.55 -13.78
N LEU A 93 -13.27 -0.76 -14.64
CA LEU A 93 -11.86 -0.75 -14.26
C LEU A 93 -11.39 0.60 -13.71
N LEU A 94 -11.76 1.71 -14.36
CA LEU A 94 -11.35 3.04 -13.92
C LEU A 94 -11.97 3.42 -12.57
N VAL A 95 -13.26 3.14 -12.37
CA VAL A 95 -13.93 3.42 -11.08
C VAL A 95 -13.40 2.51 -9.99
N ASP A 96 -13.26 1.21 -10.27
CA ASP A 96 -12.71 0.22 -9.34
C ASP A 96 -11.30 0.61 -8.86
N ASP A 97 -10.42 0.99 -9.78
CA ASP A 97 -9.04 1.38 -9.45
C ASP A 97 -8.97 2.75 -8.76
N LEU A 98 -9.81 3.73 -9.14
CA LEU A 98 -9.89 5.04 -8.47
C LEU A 98 -10.35 4.90 -7.01
N LEU A 99 -11.37 4.07 -6.77
CA LEU A 99 -11.88 3.78 -5.43
C LEU A 99 -10.77 3.16 -4.56
N GLN A 100 -10.00 2.22 -5.13
CA GLN A 100 -8.89 1.61 -4.42
C GLN A 100 -7.73 2.59 -4.19
N TYR A 101 -7.38 3.44 -5.17
CA TYR A 101 -6.35 4.47 -5.02
C TYR A 101 -6.64 5.38 -3.81
N TRP A 102 -7.86 5.92 -3.72
CA TRP A 102 -8.23 6.81 -2.63
C TRP A 102 -8.28 6.09 -1.28
N TYR A 103 -8.77 4.85 -1.25
CA TYR A 103 -8.79 4.05 -0.04
C TYR A 103 -7.37 3.74 0.46
N HIS A 104 -6.49 3.33 -0.46
CA HIS A 104 -5.09 3.05 -0.17
C HIS A 104 -4.34 4.30 0.30
N ARG A 105 -4.45 5.42 -0.41
CA ARG A 105 -3.90 6.70 0.02
C ARG A 105 -4.42 7.12 1.40
N SER A 106 -5.72 6.97 1.64
CA SER A 106 -6.32 7.25 2.94
C SER A 106 -5.74 6.37 4.04
N ALA A 107 -5.40 5.12 3.74
CA ALA A 107 -4.73 4.23 4.68
C ALA A 107 -3.35 4.75 5.08
N HIS A 108 -2.66 5.49 4.22
CA HIS A 108 -1.39 6.13 4.56
C HIS A 108 -1.55 7.50 5.23
N GLU A 109 -2.70 8.15 5.10
CA GLU A 109 -2.94 9.50 5.63
C GLU A 109 -3.77 9.55 6.93
N TYR A 110 -4.46 8.47 7.29
CA TYR A 110 -5.31 8.40 8.49
C TYR A 110 -4.95 7.23 9.42
N LYS A 111 -4.57 7.54 10.66
CA LYS A 111 -4.04 6.59 11.64
C LYS A 111 -4.93 5.37 11.88
N TRP A 112 -6.25 5.54 11.95
CA TRP A 112 -7.14 4.42 12.22
C TRP A 112 -7.19 3.44 11.04
N LEU A 113 -7.13 3.94 9.80
CA LEU A 113 -7.14 3.13 8.60
C LEU A 113 -5.75 2.52 8.34
N TRP A 114 -4.69 3.27 8.64
CA TRP A 114 -3.32 2.77 8.67
C TRP A 114 -3.21 1.51 9.52
N LYS A 115 -3.76 1.49 10.73
CA LYS A 115 -3.70 0.29 11.59
C LYS A 115 -4.31 -0.97 10.97
N LEU A 116 -5.28 -0.81 10.08
CA LEU A 116 -5.89 -1.93 9.34
C LEU A 116 -5.02 -2.35 8.13
N HIS A 117 -4.35 -1.40 7.51
CA HIS A 117 -3.47 -1.60 6.36
C HIS A 117 -2.04 -2.00 6.76
N ARG A 118 -1.59 -1.67 7.97
CA ARG A 118 -0.22 -1.78 8.48
C ARG A 118 0.38 -3.15 8.25
N ALA A 119 -0.39 -4.21 8.48
CA ALA A 119 0.06 -5.59 8.29
C ALA A 119 0.63 -5.80 6.87
N HIS A 120 0.11 -5.11 5.86
CA HIS A 120 0.62 -5.14 4.49
C HIS A 120 2.08 -4.65 4.42
N HIS A 121 2.36 -3.55 5.11
CA HIS A 121 3.66 -2.91 5.15
C HIS A 121 4.62 -3.52 6.16
N THR A 122 4.20 -4.44 7.04
CA THR A 122 5.16 -5.16 7.92
C THR A 122 5.96 -6.23 7.17
N ALA A 123 5.54 -6.61 5.96
CA ALA A 123 6.24 -7.60 5.16
C ALA A 123 7.66 -7.12 4.79
N THR A 124 8.69 -7.86 5.22
CA THR A 124 10.11 -7.55 4.94
C THR A 124 10.60 -8.11 3.60
N GLU A 125 9.71 -8.77 2.87
CA GLU A 125 9.91 -9.35 1.56
C GLU A 125 8.57 -9.33 0.82
N LEU A 126 8.57 -8.97 -0.47
CA LEU A 126 7.36 -9.05 -1.30
C LEU A 126 7.06 -10.49 -1.72
N GLY A 127 5.87 -10.70 -2.27
CA GLY A 127 5.47 -11.95 -2.90
C GLY A 127 3.95 -12.00 -3.07
N LEU A 128 3.48 -13.00 -3.80
CA LEU A 128 2.10 -13.05 -4.28
C LEU A 128 1.03 -12.89 -3.16
N LEU A 129 1.24 -13.49 -1.98
CA LEU A 129 0.28 -13.42 -0.87
C LEU A 129 0.37 -12.13 -0.04
N VAL A 130 1.40 -11.30 -0.22
CA VAL A 130 1.48 -9.97 0.43
C VAL A 130 0.31 -9.09 -0.02
N SER A 131 -0.18 -9.31 -1.24
CA SER A 131 -1.41 -8.70 -1.79
C SER A 131 -2.64 -8.92 -0.90
N TYR A 132 -2.63 -9.97 -0.08
CA TYR A 132 -3.75 -10.37 0.79
C TYR A 132 -3.46 -10.17 2.29
N ARG A 133 -2.27 -9.67 2.64
CA ARG A 133 -1.79 -9.53 4.03
C ARG A 133 -2.33 -8.25 4.70
N GLN A 134 -3.62 -8.18 5.00
CA GLN A 134 -4.24 -7.01 5.64
C GLN A 134 -5.25 -7.42 6.71
N ALA A 135 -5.53 -6.56 7.68
CA ALA A 135 -6.60 -6.84 8.65
C ALA A 135 -7.93 -7.07 7.91
N ILE A 136 -8.74 -8.01 8.37
CA ILE A 136 -9.97 -8.41 7.65
C ILE A 136 -10.94 -7.22 7.45
N TYR A 137 -10.96 -6.30 8.41
CA TYR A 137 -11.81 -5.12 8.37
C TYR A 137 -11.35 -4.10 7.33
N TYR A 138 -10.07 -4.14 6.94
CA TYR A 138 -9.60 -3.35 5.81
C TYR A 138 -10.35 -3.75 4.53
N TYR A 139 -10.54 -5.04 4.29
CA TYR A 139 -11.29 -5.53 3.14
C TYR A 139 -12.79 -5.29 3.27
N MET A 140 -13.35 -5.38 4.48
CA MET A 140 -14.77 -5.07 4.70
C MET A 140 -15.13 -3.63 4.33
N LEU A 141 -14.22 -2.69 4.58
CA LEU A 141 -14.41 -1.26 4.30
C LEU A 141 -13.89 -0.84 2.91
N MET A 142 -13.26 -1.76 2.17
CA MET A 142 -12.64 -1.47 0.89
C MET A 142 -13.70 -1.21 -0.20
N PRO A 143 -13.86 0.04 -0.68
CA PRO A 143 -15.01 0.46 -1.48
C PRO A 143 -15.10 -0.23 -2.85
N ASN A 144 -13.97 -0.63 -3.43
CA ASN A 144 -13.96 -1.27 -4.73
C ASN A 144 -14.50 -2.72 -4.69
N ILE A 145 -14.49 -3.40 -3.54
CA ILE A 145 -15.18 -4.70 -3.35
C ILE A 145 -16.71 -4.50 -3.31
N TRP A 146 -17.19 -3.39 -2.76
CA TRP A 146 -18.61 -3.03 -2.83
C TRP A 146 -19.01 -2.64 -4.25
N TRP A 147 -18.14 -1.91 -4.95
CA TRP A 147 -18.33 -1.56 -6.37
C TRP A 147 -18.49 -2.80 -7.25
N LEU A 148 -17.77 -3.89 -6.99
CA LEU A 148 -18.00 -5.18 -7.65
C LEU A 148 -19.47 -5.63 -7.54
N GLY A 149 -20.05 -5.61 -6.34
CA GLY A 149 -21.45 -5.95 -6.12
C GLY A 149 -22.41 -4.98 -6.81
N VAL A 150 -22.15 -3.67 -6.71
CA VAL A 150 -22.96 -2.62 -7.34
C VAL A 150 -22.97 -2.78 -8.86
N TYR A 151 -21.80 -2.94 -9.47
CA TYR A 151 -21.67 -3.03 -10.93
C TYR A 151 -22.25 -4.34 -11.47
N THR A 152 -22.16 -5.43 -10.69
CA THR A 152 -22.83 -6.69 -11.00
C THR A 152 -24.37 -6.52 -10.99
N PHE A 153 -24.93 -5.86 -9.97
CA PHE A 153 -26.36 -5.60 -9.85
C PHE A 153 -26.94 -4.84 -11.05
N VAL A 154 -26.25 -3.79 -11.51
CA VAL A 154 -26.71 -3.00 -12.66
C VAL A 154 -26.54 -3.74 -14.00
N GLY A 155 -26.06 -4.99 -14.01
CA GLY A 155 -25.94 -5.82 -15.21
C GLY A 155 -24.54 -5.88 -15.82
N GLY A 156 -23.52 -5.39 -15.13
CA GLY A 156 -22.12 -5.38 -15.57
C GLY A 156 -21.32 -6.64 -15.23
N GLY A 157 -21.98 -7.78 -14.99
CA GLY A 157 -21.34 -9.01 -14.49
C GLY A 157 -20.19 -9.55 -15.37
N VAL A 158 -20.34 -9.53 -16.71
CA VAL A 158 -19.26 -9.94 -17.62
C VAL A 158 -18.07 -8.96 -17.57
N PRO A 159 -18.25 -7.64 -17.76
CA PRO A 159 -17.19 -6.65 -17.54
C PRO A 159 -16.46 -6.80 -16.20
N VAL A 160 -17.21 -7.02 -15.13
CA VAL A 160 -16.69 -7.31 -13.79
C VAL A 160 -15.76 -8.52 -13.79
N ALA A 161 -16.21 -9.65 -14.34
CA ALA A 161 -15.46 -10.90 -14.33
C ALA A 161 -14.13 -10.77 -15.10
N ILE A 162 -14.18 -10.15 -16.27
CA ILE A 162 -12.98 -9.84 -17.07
C ILE A 162 -12.07 -8.86 -16.32
N GLY A 163 -12.63 -7.80 -15.75
CA GLY A 163 -11.87 -6.78 -15.05
C GLY A 163 -11.15 -7.32 -13.81
N ILE A 164 -11.77 -8.23 -13.04
CA ILE A 164 -11.12 -8.94 -11.93
C ILE A 164 -9.90 -9.71 -12.42
N VAL A 165 -10.00 -10.46 -13.52
CA VAL A 165 -8.88 -11.25 -14.06
C VAL A 165 -7.73 -10.32 -14.47
N LEU A 166 -8.02 -9.26 -15.21
CA LEU A 166 -7.01 -8.29 -15.66
C LEU A 166 -6.32 -7.59 -14.49
N LYS A 167 -7.12 -7.11 -13.52
CA LYS A 167 -6.62 -6.46 -12.32
C LYS A 167 -5.78 -7.42 -11.48
N GLN A 168 -6.23 -8.66 -11.30
CA GLN A 168 -5.49 -9.63 -10.51
C GLN A 168 -4.14 -9.97 -11.14
N LEU A 169 -4.06 -10.05 -12.46
CA LEU A 169 -2.80 -10.24 -13.18
C LEU A 169 -1.81 -9.12 -12.83
N VAL A 170 -2.25 -7.86 -12.87
CA VAL A 170 -1.40 -6.71 -12.53
C VAL A 170 -0.99 -6.75 -11.06
N ILE A 171 -1.94 -6.89 -10.13
CA ILE A 171 -1.67 -6.91 -8.69
C ILE A 171 -0.68 -8.01 -8.31
N ILE A 172 -0.91 -9.25 -8.75
CA ILE A 172 -0.01 -10.35 -8.41
C ILE A 172 1.36 -10.12 -9.04
N SER A 173 1.41 -9.63 -10.29
CA SER A 173 2.68 -9.34 -10.93
C SER A 173 3.47 -8.22 -10.20
N SER A 174 2.80 -7.20 -9.66
CA SER A 174 3.46 -6.06 -9.01
C SER A 174 3.92 -6.37 -7.58
N HIS A 175 3.31 -7.36 -6.92
CA HIS A 175 3.71 -7.85 -5.60
C HIS A 175 4.62 -9.06 -5.66
N SER A 176 4.77 -9.71 -6.82
CA SER A 176 5.57 -10.93 -6.96
C SER A 176 7.06 -10.66 -6.67
N LEU A 177 7.75 -11.71 -6.21
CA LEU A 177 9.22 -11.72 -6.18
C LEU A 177 9.84 -11.64 -7.59
N ILE A 178 9.05 -11.97 -8.62
CA ILE A 178 9.44 -11.88 -10.02
C ILE A 178 9.34 -10.42 -10.48
N THR A 179 10.49 -9.77 -10.51
CA THR A 179 10.66 -8.40 -10.98
C THR A 179 10.79 -8.34 -12.50
N TRP A 180 9.70 -8.61 -13.22
CA TRP A 180 9.73 -8.71 -14.69
C TRP A 180 10.20 -7.43 -15.39
N ASP A 181 9.98 -6.25 -14.80
CA ASP A 181 10.44 -4.96 -15.32
C ASP A 181 11.97 -4.78 -15.22
N SER A 182 12.65 -5.56 -14.38
CA SER A 182 14.13 -5.61 -14.33
C SER A 182 14.75 -6.05 -15.66
N PHE A 183 14.06 -6.87 -16.45
CA PHE A 183 14.48 -7.22 -17.79
C PHE A 183 14.59 -5.98 -18.68
N PHE A 184 13.59 -5.10 -18.64
CA PHE A 184 13.56 -3.86 -19.42
C PHE A 184 14.61 -2.85 -18.93
N HIS A 185 14.87 -2.78 -17.61
CA HIS A 185 15.91 -1.90 -17.05
C HIS A 185 17.32 -2.26 -17.54
N ARG A 186 17.60 -3.56 -17.76
CA ARG A 186 18.90 -4.06 -18.25
C ARG A 186 19.09 -3.88 -19.76
N HIS A 187 18.01 -3.77 -20.54
CA HIS A 187 18.06 -3.67 -22.00
C HIS A 187 17.68 -2.26 -22.48
N SER A 188 18.68 -1.43 -22.79
CA SER A 188 18.50 -0.02 -23.16
C SER A 188 17.49 0.22 -24.29
N ALA A 189 17.45 -0.67 -25.29
CA ALA A 189 16.53 -0.61 -26.43
C ALA A 189 15.04 -0.75 -26.02
N LEU A 190 14.75 -1.40 -24.89
CA LEU A 190 13.38 -1.66 -24.41
C LEU A 190 12.90 -0.63 -23.39
N LYS A 191 13.78 0.26 -22.89
CA LYS A 191 13.42 1.32 -21.94
C LYS A 191 12.32 2.26 -22.44
N PRO A 192 12.25 2.67 -23.74
CA PRO A 192 11.14 3.48 -24.23
C PRO A 192 9.78 2.82 -24.06
N PHE A 193 9.70 1.50 -24.29
CA PHE A 193 8.45 0.74 -24.10
C PHE A 193 8.03 0.73 -22.63
N LEU A 194 8.98 0.44 -21.71
CA LEU A 194 8.68 0.46 -20.29
C LEU A 194 8.23 1.85 -19.81
N ARG A 195 8.86 2.92 -20.30
CA ARG A 195 8.48 4.31 -19.96
C ARG A 195 7.06 4.67 -20.37
N ILE A 196 6.50 4.00 -21.37
CA ILE A 196 5.08 4.16 -21.74
C ILE A 196 4.22 3.26 -20.87
N ALA A 197 4.60 1.98 -20.72
CA ALA A 197 3.84 1.00 -19.94
C ALA A 197 3.68 1.42 -18.47
N GLU A 198 4.75 1.88 -17.81
CA GLU A 198 4.74 2.31 -16.41
C GLU A 198 3.81 3.52 -16.18
N ARG A 199 3.49 4.30 -17.22
CA ARG A 199 2.57 5.45 -17.16
C ARG A 199 1.11 5.04 -17.27
N ILE A 200 0.85 3.76 -17.54
CA ILE A 200 -0.49 3.20 -17.66
C ILE A 200 -0.69 2.20 -16.52
N VAL A 201 0.14 1.15 -16.45
CA VAL A 201 -0.02 0.02 -15.53
C VAL A 201 1.08 0.05 -14.46
N ILE A 202 0.73 -0.37 -13.25
CA ILE A 202 1.67 -0.50 -12.14
C ILE A 202 2.69 -1.60 -12.42
N THR A 203 3.97 -1.28 -12.30
CA THR A 203 5.07 -2.24 -12.45
C THR A 203 5.61 -2.69 -11.07
N PRO A 204 6.36 -3.81 -11.00
CA PRO A 204 7.02 -4.22 -9.77
C PRO A 204 7.87 -3.10 -9.17
N ALA A 205 8.76 -2.43 -9.90
CA ALA A 205 9.59 -1.35 -9.35
C ALA A 205 8.76 -0.21 -8.73
N PHE A 206 7.64 0.16 -9.36
CA PHE A 206 6.73 1.20 -8.85
C PHE A 206 6.10 0.80 -7.51
N HIS A 207 5.59 -0.42 -7.40
CA HIS A 207 4.93 -0.91 -6.19
C HIS A 207 5.93 -1.34 -5.10
N HIS A 208 7.06 -1.92 -5.47
CA HIS A 208 8.15 -2.23 -4.53
C HIS A 208 8.67 -0.96 -3.86
N ALA A 209 8.82 0.16 -4.60
CA ALA A 209 9.19 1.44 -4.01
C ALA A 209 8.21 1.90 -2.93
N HIS A 210 6.91 1.65 -3.10
CA HIS A 210 5.90 1.92 -2.09
C HIS A 210 6.08 1.08 -0.81
N HIS A 211 6.54 -0.16 -0.93
CA HIS A 211 6.82 -1.04 0.22
C HIS A 211 8.18 -0.82 0.90
N ALA A 212 8.99 0.10 0.41
CA ALA A 212 10.28 0.40 1.00
C ALA A 212 10.14 0.87 2.45
N VAL A 213 11.08 0.46 3.31
CA VAL A 213 11.10 0.87 4.72
C VAL A 213 11.15 2.40 4.88
N SER A 214 11.79 3.10 3.95
CA SER A 214 11.89 4.56 3.97
C SER A 214 12.35 5.13 2.61
N LYS A 215 12.42 6.46 2.50
CA LYS A 215 12.97 7.16 1.31
C LYS A 215 14.49 7.36 1.34
N VAL A 216 15.19 6.87 2.36
CA VAL A 216 16.61 7.19 2.59
C VAL A 216 17.51 6.70 1.46
N ASP A 217 17.16 5.58 0.83
CA ASP A 217 17.92 4.99 -0.28
C ASP A 217 17.70 5.72 -1.62
N GLY A 218 16.77 6.68 -1.68
CA GLY A 218 16.41 7.42 -2.89
C GLY A 218 15.58 6.65 -3.90
N ILE A 219 15.14 5.44 -3.55
CA ILE A 219 14.28 4.59 -4.38
C ILE A 219 12.90 4.51 -3.73
N GLY A 220 12.85 4.28 -2.42
CA GLY A 220 11.61 4.11 -1.68
C GLY A 220 10.71 5.34 -1.63
N ASN A 221 9.40 5.11 -1.63
CA ASN A 221 8.36 6.09 -1.42
C ASN A 221 7.13 5.51 -0.69
N PRO A 222 7.23 5.18 0.61
CA PRO A 222 6.12 4.58 1.37
C PRO A 222 4.93 5.49 1.65
N ASN A 223 4.96 6.74 1.18
CA ASN A 223 3.86 7.68 1.25
C ASN A 223 3.52 8.25 -0.15
N GLY A 224 3.67 7.42 -1.18
CA GLY A 224 3.24 7.67 -2.55
C GLY A 224 3.09 6.35 -3.30
N ASN A 225 2.90 6.39 -4.63
CA ASN A 225 2.72 5.19 -5.47
C ASN A 225 1.54 4.30 -4.99
N PHE A 226 0.38 4.90 -4.76
CA PHE A 226 -0.79 4.23 -4.18
C PHE A 226 -1.65 3.46 -5.19
N GLY A 227 -1.44 3.66 -6.48
CA GLY A 227 -2.15 3.00 -7.56
C GLY A 227 -1.99 1.49 -7.47
N ASN A 228 -3.06 0.78 -7.81
CA ASN A 228 -3.11 -0.67 -7.66
C ASN A 228 -3.01 -1.38 -9.02
N MET A 229 -3.83 -0.98 -9.99
CA MET A 229 -3.75 -1.43 -11.38
C MET A 229 -3.14 -0.36 -12.29
N PHE A 230 -3.59 0.90 -12.16
CA PHE A 230 -3.11 1.99 -13.02
C PHE A 230 -2.30 3.03 -12.24
N SER A 231 -1.21 3.51 -12.85
CA SER A 231 -0.39 4.60 -12.30
C SER A 231 -0.94 5.99 -12.63
N ILE A 232 -2.02 6.07 -13.41
CA ILE A 232 -2.62 7.33 -13.86
C ILE A 232 -3.12 8.18 -12.68
N TRP A 233 -3.66 7.56 -11.64
CA TRP A 233 -4.14 8.28 -10.46
C TRP A 233 -3.01 8.93 -9.68
N ASP A 234 -1.90 8.22 -9.49
CA ASP A 234 -0.71 8.79 -8.88
C ASP A 234 -0.15 9.97 -9.68
N GLN A 235 -0.25 9.92 -11.01
CA GLN A 235 0.17 11.03 -11.86
C GLN A 235 -0.76 12.24 -11.73
N ILE A 236 -2.07 12.02 -11.76
CA ILE A 236 -3.08 13.08 -11.63
C ILE A 236 -2.97 13.77 -10.26
N PHE A 237 -2.77 13.01 -9.20
CA PHE A 237 -2.77 13.51 -7.82
C PHE A 237 -1.37 13.78 -7.24
N GLY A 238 -0.33 13.70 -8.07
CA GLY A 238 1.03 14.10 -7.72
C GLY A 238 1.71 13.16 -6.70
N THR A 239 1.35 11.89 -6.65
CA THR A 239 1.93 10.88 -5.75
C THR A 239 2.84 9.88 -6.46
N ALA A 240 3.01 10.00 -7.79
CA ALA A 240 3.84 9.10 -8.59
C ALA A 240 5.34 9.37 -8.44
N THR A 241 6.10 8.31 -8.25
CA THR A 241 7.57 8.29 -8.28
C THR A 241 8.01 7.08 -9.09
N PHE A 242 8.44 7.34 -10.32
CA PHE A 242 8.92 6.33 -11.25
C PHE A 242 10.41 6.11 -11.01
N VAL A 243 10.75 4.92 -10.49
CA VAL A 243 12.12 4.48 -10.24
C VAL A 243 12.39 3.22 -11.06
N HIS A 244 13.62 3.12 -11.57
CA HIS A 244 14.08 1.97 -12.38
C HIS A 244 15.08 1.11 -11.60
N ALA A 245 14.79 0.94 -10.30
CA ALA A 245 15.58 0.20 -9.32
C ALA A 245 14.65 -0.28 -8.18
N TYR A 246 15.13 -1.20 -7.35
CA TYR A 246 14.37 -1.76 -6.24
C TYR A 246 14.94 -1.31 -4.88
N PRO A 247 14.08 -1.11 -3.87
CA PRO A 247 14.52 -0.77 -2.52
C PRO A 247 15.46 -1.81 -1.92
N LYS A 248 16.36 -1.36 -1.06
CA LYS A 248 17.27 -2.27 -0.32
C LYS A 248 16.54 -3.08 0.74
N GLU A 249 15.53 -2.47 1.36
CA GLU A 249 14.79 -3.04 2.49
C GLU A 249 13.30 -2.71 2.36
N TYR A 250 12.47 -3.71 2.67
CA TYR A 250 11.01 -3.59 2.75
C TYR A 250 10.58 -3.70 4.20
N GLY A 251 9.37 -3.21 4.48
CA GLY A 251 8.79 -3.30 5.80
C GLY A 251 8.46 -1.92 6.37
N ILE A 252 8.41 -1.85 7.69
CA ILE A 252 8.31 -0.60 8.43
C ILE A 252 9.52 -0.45 9.37
N PRO A 253 9.93 0.79 9.67
CA PRO A 253 10.95 1.03 10.68
C PRO A 253 10.43 0.60 12.07
N CYS A 254 11.32 0.04 12.89
CA CYS A 254 11.04 -0.32 14.28
C CYS A 254 9.80 -1.24 14.44
N ASP A 255 9.65 -2.26 13.59
CA ASP A 255 8.52 -3.18 13.67
C ASP A 255 8.49 -3.92 15.04
N PRO A 256 7.42 -3.77 15.85
CA PRO A 256 7.25 -4.48 17.12
C PRO A 256 7.03 -5.99 16.95
N GLN A 257 6.88 -6.50 15.72
CA GLN A 257 6.62 -7.91 15.41
C GLN A 257 5.31 -8.39 16.06
N ASP A 258 4.21 -7.73 15.70
CA ASP A 258 2.87 -8.01 16.20
C ASP A 258 2.44 -9.47 15.97
N ASN A 259 1.69 -10.04 16.92
CA ASN A 259 1.16 -11.40 16.77
C ASN A 259 0.15 -11.49 15.60
N TRP A 260 0.05 -12.66 14.98
CA TRP A 260 -0.80 -12.87 13.79
C TRP A 260 -2.26 -12.50 14.04
N GLN A 261 -2.79 -12.77 15.24
CA GLN A 261 -4.18 -12.49 15.58
C GLN A 261 -4.48 -11.00 15.53
N SER A 262 -3.58 -10.17 16.08
CA SER A 262 -3.73 -8.72 16.05
C SER A 262 -3.60 -8.17 14.62
N GLN A 263 -2.68 -8.70 13.82
CA GLN A 263 -2.55 -8.29 12.40
C GLN A 263 -3.79 -8.64 11.57
N THR A 264 -4.44 -9.77 11.86
CA THR A 264 -5.64 -10.23 11.14
C THR A 264 -6.93 -9.57 11.65
N PHE A 265 -7.11 -9.46 12.97
CA PHE A 265 -8.40 -9.13 13.59
C PHE A 265 -8.46 -7.80 14.34
N TYR A 266 -7.45 -6.92 14.19
CA TYR A 266 -7.54 -5.55 14.72
C TYR A 266 -8.78 -4.83 14.16
N PRO A 267 -9.60 -4.14 14.97
CA PRO A 267 -9.36 -3.73 16.36
C PRO A 267 -9.90 -4.67 17.45
N LEU A 268 -10.54 -5.78 17.09
CA LEU A 268 -11.13 -6.70 18.07
C LEU A 268 -10.06 -7.43 18.87
N ILE A 269 -8.98 -7.85 18.20
CA ILE A 269 -7.80 -8.38 18.85
C ILE A 269 -6.69 -7.34 18.77
N LYS A 270 -6.23 -6.89 19.94
CA LYS A 270 -5.15 -5.90 20.08
C LYS A 270 -3.82 -6.60 20.31
N SER A 271 -2.72 -5.93 19.94
CA SER A 271 -1.37 -6.47 20.14
C SER A 271 -0.99 -6.44 21.62
N ASP A 272 -0.25 -7.46 22.05
CA ASP A 272 0.40 -7.59 23.35
C ASP A 272 1.84 -7.05 23.33
N LYS A 273 2.36 -6.66 22.16
CA LYS A 273 3.72 -6.15 22.00
C LYS A 273 3.85 -4.73 22.54
N VAL A 274 4.79 -4.53 23.45
CA VAL A 274 5.13 -3.22 24.01
C VAL A 274 5.56 -2.28 22.89
N GLY A 275 4.95 -1.09 22.84
CA GLY A 275 5.25 -0.09 21.82
C GLY A 275 4.53 -0.28 20.49
N SER A 276 3.79 -1.37 20.29
CA SER A 276 2.96 -1.55 19.09
C SER A 276 1.82 -0.54 19.05
N GLU A 277 1.56 0.02 17.87
CA GLU A 277 0.42 0.91 17.65
C GLU A 277 -0.95 0.20 17.67
N LEU A 278 -0.95 -1.14 17.60
CA LEU A 278 -2.14 -1.97 17.74
C LEU A 278 -2.45 -2.33 19.19
N SER A 279 -1.56 -1.99 20.13
CA SER A 279 -1.75 -2.28 21.56
C SER A 279 -2.83 -1.39 22.20
N ARG A 280 -3.32 -1.80 23.37
CA ARG A 280 -4.34 -1.05 24.15
C ARG A 280 -3.81 0.29 24.64
N ASP A 281 -2.55 0.31 25.03
CA ASP A 281 -1.94 1.42 25.76
C ASP A 281 -1.17 2.35 24.83
N TYR A 282 -1.21 2.10 23.51
CA TYR A 282 -0.55 2.95 22.55
C TYR A 282 -1.15 4.36 22.56
N GLN A 283 -0.28 5.34 22.83
CA GLN A 283 -0.60 6.74 22.68
C GLN A 283 0.32 7.40 21.67
N TRP A 284 -0.29 8.14 20.74
CA TRP A 284 0.43 8.97 19.80
C TRP A 284 0.69 10.33 20.45
N GLN A 285 1.78 10.38 21.21
CA GLN A 285 2.18 11.56 21.98
C GLN A 285 3.25 12.35 21.24
N ALA A 286 3.18 13.68 21.33
CA ALA A 286 4.21 14.55 20.80
C ALA A 286 5.51 14.32 21.58
N THR A 287 6.62 14.24 20.86
CA THR A 287 7.99 14.08 21.40
C THR A 287 8.84 15.32 21.11
N THR A 288 8.20 16.42 20.71
CA THR A 288 8.86 17.68 20.36
C THR A 288 9.36 18.40 21.61
N VAL A 289 10.60 18.87 21.57
CA VAL A 289 11.18 19.75 22.58
C VAL A 289 11.48 21.13 22.01
N ASN A 290 11.44 22.15 22.87
CA ASN A 290 11.70 23.54 22.49
C ASN A 290 13.21 23.90 22.50
N GLU A 291 14.05 22.93 22.13
CA GLU A 291 15.50 23.09 22.01
C GLU A 291 16.01 22.37 20.75
N PRO A 292 17.03 22.90 20.06
CA PRO A 292 17.64 22.18 18.95
C PRO A 292 18.37 20.93 19.43
N ALA A 293 18.33 19.87 18.61
CA ALA A 293 19.27 18.76 18.77
C ALA A 293 20.62 19.22 18.20
N VAL A 294 21.65 19.23 19.04
CA VAL A 294 23.03 19.55 18.65
C VAL A 294 23.79 18.24 18.55
N LEU A 295 24.05 17.79 17.32
CA LEU A 295 24.59 16.46 17.05
C LEU A 295 25.76 16.54 16.06
N THR A 296 26.81 15.76 16.29
CA THR A 296 27.84 15.53 15.27
C THR A 296 27.35 14.45 14.32
N LEU A 297 27.16 14.79 13.04
CA LEU A 297 26.68 13.86 12.02
C LEU A 297 27.81 13.47 11.09
N GLU A 298 27.88 12.19 10.73
CA GLU A 298 28.79 11.70 9.69
C GLU A 298 28.24 12.03 8.29
N PRO A 299 29.09 12.04 7.25
CA PRO A 299 28.60 12.13 5.87
C PRO A 299 27.62 10.99 5.55
N GLY A 300 26.45 11.35 5.02
CA GLY A 300 25.38 10.38 4.76
C GLY A 300 24.01 11.03 4.55
N ASP A 301 23.02 10.21 4.21
CA ASP A 301 21.62 10.62 4.06
C ASP A 301 20.84 10.31 5.34
N TYR A 302 20.03 11.29 5.76
CA TYR A 302 19.22 11.22 6.97
C TYR A 302 17.78 11.58 6.67
N LEU A 303 16.86 11.07 7.49
CA LEU A 303 15.44 11.39 7.44
C LEU A 303 15.04 12.19 8.68
N TYR A 304 14.70 13.45 8.47
CA TYR A 304 14.22 14.34 9.51
C TYR A 304 12.75 14.09 9.85
N CYS A 305 12.44 14.00 11.14
CA CYS A 305 11.06 13.88 11.63
C CYS A 305 10.32 15.22 11.48
N VAL A 306 9.30 15.25 10.62
CA VAL A 306 8.40 16.40 10.49
C VAL A 306 7.19 16.28 11.42
N CYS A 307 6.70 15.06 11.68
CA CYS A 307 5.46 14.86 12.44
C CYS A 307 5.55 15.27 13.91
N GLY A 308 6.75 15.33 14.50
CA GLY A 308 6.93 15.66 15.92
C GLY A 308 6.59 14.54 16.90
N HIS A 309 6.40 13.31 16.43
CA HIS A 309 5.99 12.17 17.26
C HIS A 309 7.02 11.02 17.27
N SER A 310 8.18 11.21 16.65
CA SER A 310 9.23 10.20 16.64
C SER A 310 9.90 10.08 18.01
N LYS A 311 10.11 8.86 18.50
CA LYS A 311 10.87 8.61 19.73
C LYS A 311 12.38 8.79 19.54
N ALA A 312 12.85 8.89 18.29
CA ALA A 312 14.25 9.07 17.91
C ALA A 312 14.53 10.49 17.39
N GLN A 313 13.92 11.53 18.00
CA GLN A 313 14.15 12.92 17.59
C GLN A 313 15.65 13.23 17.51
N PRO A 314 16.09 14.02 16.51
CA PRO A 314 15.31 14.74 15.50
C PRO A 314 14.94 13.90 14.26
N PHE A 315 15.31 12.63 14.22
CA PHE A 315 15.15 11.75 13.06
C PHE A 315 13.79 11.05 13.04
N SER A 316 13.38 10.57 11.88
CA SER A 316 12.14 9.81 11.71
C SER A 316 12.34 8.33 12.07
N ASP A 317 11.43 7.78 12.87
CA ASP A 317 11.34 6.36 13.24
C ASP A 317 10.09 5.66 12.64
N GLY A 318 9.37 6.34 11.73
CA GLY A 318 8.12 5.83 11.15
C GLY A 318 6.84 6.18 11.93
N SER A 319 6.92 6.87 13.07
CA SER A 319 5.72 7.32 13.82
C SER A 319 4.80 8.30 13.05
N HIS A 320 5.16 8.62 11.80
CA HIS A 320 4.36 9.42 10.87
C HIS A 320 3.43 8.59 9.99
N HIS A 321 3.59 7.26 9.92
CA HIS A 321 2.68 6.44 9.11
C HIS A 321 1.23 6.59 9.57
N GLY A 322 0.30 6.60 8.61
CA GLY A 322 -1.10 6.96 8.88
C GLY A 322 -1.31 8.45 9.15
N THR A 323 -0.40 9.31 8.68
CA THR A 323 -0.57 10.76 8.76
C THR A 323 -0.14 11.41 7.45
N LYS A 324 -0.53 12.66 7.24
CA LYS A 324 -0.11 13.45 6.07
C LYS A 324 1.35 13.92 6.15
N PHE A 325 2.03 13.71 7.28
CA PHE A 325 3.41 14.13 7.46
C PHE A 325 4.35 13.17 6.73
N GLN A 326 5.27 13.73 5.95
CA GLN A 326 6.35 12.98 5.33
C GLN A 326 7.70 13.44 5.89
N PRO A 327 8.62 12.52 6.19
CA PRO A 327 9.95 12.90 6.63
C PRO A 327 10.71 13.59 5.49
N VAL A 328 11.56 14.54 5.85
CA VAL A 328 12.41 15.26 4.88
C VAL A 328 13.76 14.56 4.82
N ARG A 329 14.15 14.10 3.63
CA ARG A 329 15.51 13.61 3.38
C ARG A 329 16.46 14.79 3.26
N PHE A 330 17.62 14.70 3.93
CA PHE A 330 18.71 15.64 3.76
C PHE A 330 20.05 14.91 3.80
N SER A 331 21.03 15.45 3.07
CA SER A 331 22.37 14.87 2.97
C SER A 331 23.38 15.70 3.76
N VAL A 332 24.19 15.02 4.55
CA VAL A 332 25.35 15.56 5.25
C VAL A 332 26.59 15.26 4.42
N THR A 333 27.37 16.28 4.06
CA THR A 333 28.57 16.10 3.20
C THR A 333 29.87 16.10 3.98
N ARG A 334 29.86 16.63 5.21
CA ARG A 334 31.05 16.73 6.07
C ARG A 334 30.67 16.43 7.51
N LYS A 335 31.57 15.70 8.19
CA LYS A 335 31.50 15.49 9.62
C LYS A 335 31.67 16.81 10.35
N LYS A 336 30.60 17.28 10.99
CA LYS A 336 30.60 18.44 11.88
C LYS A 336 29.37 18.41 12.77
N GLU A 337 29.32 19.36 13.69
CA GLU A 337 28.14 19.61 14.49
C GLU A 337 27.03 20.27 13.64
N TYR A 338 25.80 19.78 13.81
CA TYR A 338 24.59 20.29 13.19
C TYR A 338 23.56 20.60 14.28
N ARG A 339 22.82 21.70 14.08
CA ARG A 339 21.68 22.10 14.92
C ARG A 339 20.39 21.77 14.20
N LEU A 340 19.70 20.71 14.60
CA LEU A 340 18.45 20.24 14.00
C LEU A 340 17.23 20.66 14.82
N CYS A 341 16.14 21.00 14.14
CA CYS A 341 14.92 21.49 14.78
C CYS A 341 14.12 20.36 15.46
N GLN A 342 13.81 20.48 16.74
CA GLN A 342 12.93 19.53 17.44
C GLN A 342 11.51 20.06 17.70
N CYS A 343 11.32 21.38 17.72
CA CYS A 343 10.02 22.00 17.95
C CYS A 343 9.06 21.93 16.74
N LYS A 344 9.60 21.64 15.55
CA LYS A 344 8.89 21.57 14.26
C LYS A 344 8.27 22.90 13.80
N LEU A 345 8.76 24.01 14.34
CA LEU A 345 8.34 25.38 13.99
C LEU A 345 9.33 26.12 13.07
N CYS A 346 10.43 25.48 12.66
CA CYS A 346 11.40 26.11 11.77
C CYS A 346 10.80 26.38 10.39
N ALA A 347 11.15 27.52 9.77
CA ALA A 347 10.74 27.85 8.42
C ALA A 347 11.39 26.92 7.38
N HIS A 348 12.63 26.48 7.65
CA HIS A 348 13.43 25.64 6.75
C HIS A 348 13.92 24.39 7.48
N ALA A 349 13.04 23.39 7.59
CA ALA A 349 13.44 22.07 8.05
C ALA A 349 14.58 21.51 7.17
N PRO A 350 15.57 20.79 7.75
CA PRO A 350 15.60 20.26 9.11
C PRO A 350 16.33 21.13 10.14
N PHE A 351 16.93 22.25 9.72
CA PHE A 351 17.84 23.03 10.55
C PHE A 351 17.13 24.00 11.49
N CYS A 352 17.68 24.20 12.68
CA CYS A 352 17.11 25.11 13.66
C CYS A 352 17.39 26.58 13.28
N ASP A 353 16.33 27.39 13.23
CA ASP A 353 16.34 28.84 12.97
C ASP A 353 15.94 29.67 14.21
N ASN A 354 15.95 29.02 15.39
CA ASN A 354 15.51 29.57 16.68
C ASN A 354 14.03 30.02 16.73
N SER A 355 13.15 29.56 15.83
CA SER A 355 11.72 29.92 15.85
C SER A 355 10.99 29.53 17.14
N HIS A 356 11.49 28.55 17.89
CA HIS A 356 10.95 28.19 19.21
C HIS A 356 11.05 29.31 20.25
N LEU A 357 12.02 30.23 20.14
CA LEU A 357 12.18 31.35 21.08
C LEU A 357 11.03 32.37 20.99
N ARG A 358 10.30 32.37 19.88
CA ARG A 358 9.15 33.25 19.63
C ARG A 358 7.81 32.56 19.91
N SER A 359 7.84 31.27 20.27
CA SER A 359 6.65 30.45 20.44
C SER A 359 6.16 30.46 21.89
N THR A 360 4.86 30.62 22.10
CA THR A 360 4.21 30.43 23.39
C THR A 360 3.76 28.98 23.64
N LYS A 361 3.96 28.07 22.67
CA LYS A 361 3.63 26.66 22.86
C LYS A 361 4.59 26.01 23.87
N PRO A 362 4.08 25.42 24.97
CA PRO A 362 4.91 24.63 25.87
C PRO A 362 5.51 23.44 25.11
N SER A 363 6.69 22.99 25.53
CA SER A 363 7.29 21.73 25.06
C SER A 363 6.37 20.56 25.41
N ALA A 364 6.42 19.47 24.63
CA ALA A 364 5.80 18.23 25.09
C ALA A 364 6.54 17.77 26.36
N THR A 365 5.81 17.66 27.47
CA THR A 365 6.33 17.20 28.76
C THR A 365 6.54 15.69 28.76
#